data_AF-X1U7C5-F1
#
_entry.id   AF-X1U7C5-F1
#
_cell.length_a   1.000
_cell.length_b   1.000
_cell.length_c   1.000
_cell.angle_alpha   90.00
_cell.angle_beta   90.00
_cell.angle_gamma   90.00
#
_symmetry.space_group_name_H-M   'P 1'
#
loop_
_entity.id
_entity.type
_entity.pdbx_description
1 polymer ?
#
loop_
_entity_poly.entity_id
_entity_poly.type
_entity_poly.pdbx_seq_one_letter_code
_entity_poly.pdbx_strand_id
1 'polypeptide(L)'
;MPVIYRQKRFSELTPAQQALKLEADAKYEADVLEISDPFYKKKHTAGVTPAEEQVYTEAKTKLWDDYYEWAIDNDLYDIITPQQQLTESEQGLYDQLQRVNELRAGAGRRELE
;
A
#
# COMPACT_ATOMS: atom_id res chain seq x y z
N MET A 1 20.05 -2.35 3.02
CA MET A 1 18.64 -2.79 2.95
C MET A 1 17.80 -1.58 2.59
N PRO A 2 16.80 -1.70 1.70
CA PRO A 2 15.94 -0.58 1.34
C PRO A 2 15.17 -0.08 2.57
N VAL A 3 14.96 1.24 2.65
CA VAL A 3 14.08 1.84 3.66
C VAL A 3 12.65 1.42 3.33
N ILE A 4 11.96 0.81 4.29
CA ILE A 4 10.58 0.35 4.12
C ILE A 4 9.68 1.33 4.85
N TYR A 5 8.70 1.86 4.15
CA TYR A 5 7.69 2.73 4.73
C TYR A 5 6.38 1.96 4.88
N ARG A 6 5.65 2.23 5.97
CA ARG A 6 4.31 1.70 6.21
C ARG A 6 3.36 2.85 6.46
N GLN A 7 2.23 2.86 5.78
CA GLN A 7 1.20 3.87 6.02
C GLN A 7 0.67 3.76 7.45
N LYS A 8 0.62 4.88 8.16
CA LYS A 8 -0.07 4.97 9.45
C LYS A 8 -1.56 4.74 9.27
N ARG A 9 -2.20 4.09 10.24
CA ARG A 9 -3.66 3.97 10.21
C ARG A 9 -4.27 5.36 10.35
N PHE A 10 -5.41 5.58 9.69
CA PHE A 10 -6.10 6.88 9.79
C PHE A 10 -6.42 7.28 11.25
N SER A 11 -6.73 6.28 12.09
CA SER A 11 -6.97 6.47 13.53
C SER A 11 -5.73 6.85 14.34
N GLU A 12 -4.52 6.64 13.82
CA GLU A 12 -3.24 6.98 14.46
C GLU A 12 -2.76 8.38 14.06
N LEU A 13 -3.38 9.00 13.05
CA LEU A 13 -3.08 10.34 12.60
C LEU A 13 -3.64 11.39 13.56
N THR A 14 -2.93 12.51 13.70
CA THR A 14 -3.48 13.70 14.36
C THR A 14 -4.64 14.28 13.54
N PRO A 15 -5.57 15.06 14.15
CA PRO A 15 -6.66 15.69 13.40
C PRO A 15 -6.20 16.55 12.23
N ALA A 16 -5.06 17.23 12.36
CA ALA A 16 -4.47 18.02 11.29
C ALA A 16 -3.97 17.13 10.13
N GLN A 17 -3.28 16.03 10.44
CA GLN A 17 -2.85 15.05 9.44
C GLN A 17 -4.04 14.37 8.76
N GLN A 18 -5.12 14.08 9.49
CA GLN A 18 -6.35 13.54 8.91
C GLN A 18 -6.95 14.49 7.88
N ALA A 19 -7.09 15.77 8.22
CA ALA A 19 -7.62 16.78 7.30
C ALA A 19 -6.74 16.93 6.06
N LEU A 20 -5.42 17.03 6.26
CA LEU A 20 -4.44 17.15 5.18
C LEU A 20 -4.48 15.92 4.25
N LYS A 21 -4.57 14.72 4.82
CA LYS A 21 -4.69 13.48 4.06
C LYS A 21 -5.97 13.45 3.23
N LEU A 22 -7.11 13.82 3.81
CA LEU A 22 -8.39 13.82 3.09
C LEU A 22 -8.38 14.79 1.91
N GLU A 23 -7.77 15.97 2.07
CA GLU A 23 -7.60 16.93 0.98
C GLU A 23 -6.73 16.37 -0.15
N ALA A 24 -5.58 15.78 0.20
CA ALA A 24 -4.68 15.19 -0.77
C ALA A 24 -5.28 13.95 -1.46
N ASP A 25 -6.03 13.12 -0.73
CA ASP A 25 -6.75 11.96 -1.28
C ASP A 25 -7.78 12.42 -2.31
N ALA A 26 -8.59 13.43 -1.98
CA ALA A 26 -9.59 13.97 -2.88
C ALA A 26 -8.96 14.56 -4.15
N LYS A 27 -7.81 15.24 -4.01
CA LYS A 27 -7.05 15.74 -5.16
C LYS A 27 -6.49 14.59 -6.00
N TYR A 28 -5.87 13.60 -5.38
CA TYR A 28 -5.31 12.44 -6.07
C TYR A 28 -6.40 11.69 -6.85
N GLU A 29 -7.57 11.48 -6.26
CA GLU A 29 -8.71 10.85 -6.94
C GLU A 29 -9.16 11.65 -8.17
N ALA A 30 -9.27 12.98 -8.05
CA ALA A 30 -9.61 13.85 -9.18
C ALA A 30 -8.55 13.77 -10.30
N ASP A 31 -7.27 13.84 -9.94
CA ASP A 31 -6.16 13.75 -10.89
C ASP A 31 -6.14 12.36 -11.58
N VAL A 32 -6.40 11.27 -10.84
CA VAL A 32 -6.51 9.91 -11.41
C VAL A 32 -7.64 9.83 -12.44
N LEU A 33 -8.79 10.42 -12.14
CA LEU A 33 -9.93 10.44 -13.07
C LEU A 33 -9.59 11.24 -14.34
N GLU A 34 -8.89 12.37 -14.19
CA GLU A 34 -8.49 13.21 -15.33
C GLU A 34 -7.62 12.46 -16.34
N ILE A 35 -6.69 11.61 -15.89
CA ILE A 35 -5.87 10.76 -16.78
C ILE A 35 -6.60 9.49 -17.24
N SER A 36 -7.44 8.89 -16.39
CA SER A 36 -8.07 7.60 -16.69
C SER A 36 -9.24 7.71 -17.65
N ASP A 37 -10.12 8.70 -17.45
CA ASP A 37 -11.34 8.87 -18.26
C ASP A 37 -11.06 8.99 -19.77
N PRO A 38 -10.18 9.90 -20.24
CA PRO A 38 -9.90 10.02 -21.67
C PRO A 38 -9.22 8.76 -22.22
N PHE A 39 -8.34 8.12 -21.44
CA PHE A 39 -7.66 6.89 -21.84
C PHE A 39 -8.65 5.74 -22.06
N TYR A 40 -9.52 5.46 -21.07
CA TYR A 40 -10.49 4.36 -21.18
C TYR A 40 -11.57 4.67 -22.22
N LYS A 41 -12.02 5.93 -22.32
CA LYS A 41 -12.94 6.34 -23.39
C LYS A 41 -12.35 6.05 -24.77
N LYS A 42 -11.07 6.35 -24.99
CA LYS A 42 -10.39 6.06 -26.26
C LYS A 42 -10.18 4.56 -26.46
N LYS A 43 -9.73 3.85 -25.43
CA LYS A 43 -9.53 2.39 -25.45
C LYS A 43 -10.79 1.64 -25.87
N HIS A 44 -11.97 2.10 -25.44
CA HIS A 44 -13.25 1.50 -25.80
C HIS A 44 -13.80 1.95 -27.17
N THR A 45 -13.52 3.16 -27.62
CA THR A 45 -14.11 3.71 -28.86
C THR A 45 -13.26 3.48 -30.11
N ALA A 46 -11.94 3.65 -30.00
CA ALA A 46 -11.01 3.60 -31.14
C ALA A 46 -9.83 2.62 -30.92
N GLY A 47 -9.69 2.09 -29.70
CA GLY A 47 -8.49 1.38 -29.28
C GLY A 47 -7.36 2.34 -28.91
N VAL A 48 -6.36 1.81 -28.20
CA VAL A 48 -5.12 2.53 -27.85
C VAL A 48 -3.93 1.78 -28.43
N THR A 49 -2.92 2.53 -28.84
CA THR A 49 -1.65 1.95 -29.28
C THR A 49 -0.78 1.58 -28.07
N PRO A 50 0.22 0.70 -28.23
CA PRO A 50 1.17 0.39 -27.16
C PRO A 50 1.91 1.64 -26.62
N ALA A 51 2.23 2.60 -27.48
CA ALA A 51 2.88 3.85 -27.07
C ALA A 51 1.96 4.71 -26.18
N GLU A 52 0.66 4.76 -26.48
CA GLU A 52 -0.32 5.50 -25.68
C GLU A 52 -0.60 4.81 -24.34
N GLU A 53 -0.61 3.47 -24.32
CA GLU A 53 -0.71 2.71 -23.09
C GLU A 53 0.52 2.92 -22.20
N GLN A 54 1.72 2.98 -22.78
CA GLN A 54 2.94 3.32 -22.06
C GLN A 54 2.87 4.72 -21.45
N VAL A 55 2.46 5.74 -22.23
CA VAL A 55 2.30 7.12 -21.72
C VAL A 55 1.31 7.18 -20.55
N TYR A 56 0.18 6.47 -20.65
CA TYR A 56 -0.79 6.38 -19.55
C TYR A 56 -0.21 5.70 -18.31
N THR A 57 0.51 4.59 -18.48
CA THR A 57 1.19 3.89 -17.38
C THR A 57 2.21 4.78 -16.69
N GLU A 58 3.07 5.46 -17.46
CA GLU A 58 4.07 6.40 -16.93
C GLU A 58 3.40 7.55 -16.16
N ALA A 59 2.32 8.13 -16.69
CA ALA A 59 1.58 9.20 -16.03
C ALA A 59 0.97 8.73 -14.70
N LYS A 60 0.39 7.52 -14.66
CA LYS A 60 -0.17 6.96 -13.42
C LYS A 60 0.89 6.62 -12.39
N THR A 61 2.01 6.03 -12.83
CA THR A 61 3.13 5.73 -11.94
C THR A 61 3.65 7.03 -11.33
N LYS A 62 3.88 8.06 -12.14
CA LYS A 62 4.32 9.36 -11.64
C LYS A 62 3.33 9.96 -10.64
N LEU A 63 2.03 9.93 -10.95
CA LEU A 63 1.01 10.48 -10.04
C LEU A 63 1.02 9.77 -8.67
N TRP A 64 1.18 8.44 -8.68
CA TRP A 64 1.30 7.67 -7.45
C TRP A 64 2.61 7.99 -6.71
N ASP A 65 3.74 8.03 -7.41
CA ASP A 65 5.04 8.31 -6.81
C ASP A 65 5.06 9.70 -6.16
N ASP A 66 4.53 10.72 -6.84
CA ASP A 66 4.41 12.08 -6.30
C ASP A 66 3.55 12.12 -5.03
N TYR A 67 2.40 11.43 -5.03
CA TYR A 67 1.53 11.33 -3.84
C TYR A 67 2.21 10.58 -2.70
N TYR A 68 2.91 9.51 -3.01
CA TYR A 68 3.61 8.68 -2.03
C TYR A 68 4.77 9.42 -1.37
N GLU A 69 5.60 10.12 -2.15
CA GLU A 69 6.67 10.98 -1.63
C GLU A 69 6.10 12.10 -0.75
N TRP A 70 5.05 12.78 -1.21
CA TRP A 70 4.35 13.77 -0.41
C TRP A 70 3.83 13.19 0.92
N ALA A 71 3.27 11.98 0.91
CA ALA A 71 2.74 11.34 2.11
C ALA A 71 3.85 10.97 3.12
N ILE A 72 5.03 10.60 2.64
CA ILE A 72 6.23 10.40 3.47
C ILE A 72 6.66 11.73 4.10
N ASP A 73 6.79 12.79 3.30
CA ASP A 73 7.23 14.11 3.77
C ASP A 73 6.28 14.73 4.79
N ASN A 74 5.00 14.33 4.76
CA ASN A 74 3.96 14.77 5.70
C ASN A 74 3.75 13.82 6.89
N ASP A 75 4.70 12.90 7.13
CA ASP A 75 4.69 11.98 8.27
C ASP A 75 3.41 11.12 8.34
N LEU A 76 2.84 10.78 7.17
CA LEU A 76 1.70 9.86 7.06
C LEU A 76 2.16 8.39 6.95
N TYR A 77 3.46 8.17 6.84
CA TYR A 77 4.11 6.86 6.79
C TYR A 77 5.17 6.75 7.88
N ASP A 78 5.23 5.59 8.52
CA ASP A 78 6.30 5.21 9.44
C ASP A 78 7.47 4.59 8.69
N ILE A 79 8.69 4.92 9.10
CA ILE A 79 9.89 4.20 8.72
C ILE A 79 9.94 2.90 9.52
N ILE A 80 9.85 1.77 8.83
CA ILE A 80 9.99 0.46 9.44
C ILE A 80 11.47 0.09 9.49
N THR A 81 11.98 -0.01 10.70
CA THR A 81 13.36 -0.45 10.95
C THR A 81 13.52 -1.94 10.68
N PRO A 82 14.74 -2.41 10.35
CA PRO A 82 15.01 -3.85 10.23
C PRO A 82 14.68 -4.64 11.49
N GLN A 83 14.87 -4.03 12.67
CA GLN A 83 14.55 -4.67 13.94
C GLN A 83 13.04 -4.89 14.09
N GLN A 84 12.23 -3.90 13.73
CA GLN A 84 10.76 -4.05 13.72
C GLN A 84 10.32 -5.15 12.74
N GLN A 85 10.92 -5.21 11.54
CA GLN A 85 10.63 -6.30 10.60
C GLN A 85 10.96 -7.67 11.15
N LEU A 86 12.12 -7.80 11.79
CA LEU A 86 12.52 -9.06 12.40
C LEU A 86 11.52 -9.47 13.48
N THR A 87 11.23 -8.57 14.43
CA THR A 87 10.31 -8.85 15.53
C THR A 87 8.89 -9.18 15.05
N GLU A 88 8.37 -8.45 14.06
CA GLU A 88 7.05 -8.76 13.48
C GLU A 88 7.04 -10.09 12.74
N SER A 89 8.14 -10.44 12.04
CA SER A 89 8.27 -11.72 11.35
C SER A 89 8.37 -12.89 12.33
N GLU A 90 9.15 -12.74 13.40
CA GLU A 90 9.27 -13.73 14.47
C GLU A 90 7.93 -13.97 15.16
N GLN A 91 7.19 -12.90 15.47
CA GLN A 91 5.86 -13.00 16.06
C GLN A 91 4.89 -13.70 15.09
N GLY A 92 4.91 -13.32 13.80
CA GLY A 92 4.06 -13.96 12.80
C GLY A 92 4.35 -15.45 12.62
N LEU A 93 5.63 -15.86 12.67
CA LEU A 93 6.02 -17.26 12.65
C LEU A 93 5.54 -18.01 13.90
N TYR A 94 5.67 -17.40 15.07
CA TYR A 94 5.19 -17.97 16.33
C TYR A 94 3.67 -18.18 16.32
N ASP A 95 2.90 -17.19 15.89
CA ASP A 95 1.43 -17.27 15.81
C ASP A 95 0.99 -18.37 14.83
N GLN A 96 1.70 -18.50 13.71
CA GLN A 96 1.45 -19.58 12.74
C GLN A 96 1.78 -20.96 13.32
N LEU A 97 2.90 -21.10 14.02
CA LEU A 97 3.29 -22.33 14.70
C LEU A 97 2.24 -22.73 15.74
N GLN A 98 1.80 -21.78 16.56
CA GLN A 98 0.75 -22.02 17.55
C GLN A 98 -0.54 -22.51 16.89
N ARG A 99 -0.98 -21.86 15.81
CA ARG A 99 -2.18 -22.28 15.08
C ARG A 99 -2.04 -23.69 14.50
N VAL A 100 -0.86 -24.04 13.98
CA VAL A 100 -0.60 -25.40 13.49
C VAL A 100 -0.64 -26.41 14.64
N ASN A 101 -0.09 -26.07 15.81
CA ASN A 101 -0.10 -26.93 16.98
C ASN A 101 -1.51 -27.16 17.53
N GLU A 102 -2.36 -26.14 17.56
CA GLU A 102 -3.78 -26.27 17.90
C GLU A 102 -4.50 -27.24 16.95
N LEU A 103 -4.27 -27.14 15.64
CA LEU A 103 -4.83 -28.07 14.64
C LEU A 103 -4.30 -29.50 14.82
N ARG A 104 -3.01 -29.65 15.16
CA ARG A 104 -2.39 -30.95 15.40
C ARG A 104 -2.93 -31.61 16.67
N ALA A 105 -3.09 -30.85 17.75
CA ALA A 105 -3.72 -31.31 18.98
C ALA A 105 -5.15 -31.77 18.72
N GLY A 106 -5.94 -31.00 17.95
CA GLY A 106 -7.29 -31.38 17.52
C GLY A 106 -7.33 -32.66 16.68
N ALA A 107 -6.24 -32.98 15.96
CA ALA A 107 -6.07 -34.22 15.20
C ALA A 107 -5.38 -35.35 15.98
N GLY A 108 -5.14 -35.19 17.29
CA GLY A 108 -4.45 -36.17 18.13
C GLY A 108 -2.96 -36.34 17.82
N ARG A 109 -2.33 -35.37 17.14
CA ARG A 109 -0.91 -35.37 16.77
C ARG A 109 -0.10 -34.52 17.75
N ARG A 110 1.18 -34.87 17.92
CA ARG A 110 2.13 -34.11 18.74
C ARG A 110 2.41 -32.73 18.13
N GLU A 111 2.67 -31.75 18.98
CA GLU A 111 3.07 -30.38 18.60
C GLU A 111 4.43 -30.35 17.88
N LEU A 112 4.66 -29.26 17.16
CA LEU A 112 5.89 -28.89 16.48
C LEU A 112 6.63 -27.84 17.32
N GLU A 113 7.97 -27.88 17.26
CA GLU A 113 8.88 -26.88 17.84
C GLU A 113 9.08 -25.69 16.90
#